data_AF-A0A7W1SD25-F1
#
_entry.id   AF-A0A7W1SD25-F1
#
_cell.length_a   1.000
_cell.length_b   1.000
_cell.length_c   1.000
_cell.angle_alpha   90.00
_cell.angle_beta   90.00
_cell.angle_gamma   90.00
#
_symmetry.space_group_name_H-M   'P 1'
#
loop_
_entity.id
_entity.type
_entity.pdbx_description
1 polymer ?
#
loop_
_entity_poly.entity_id
_entity_poly.type
_entity_poly.pdbx_seq_one_letter_code
_entity_poly.pdbx_strand_id
1 'polypeptide(L)'
;MARLSAPSTHRHTSTAPPTPRRHRMKQKRLDHTAESRLERIERRAYEICQARGGTGGREMDDWLQAEREIDAAPASAPRDPDIIRGM
;
A
#
# COMPACT_ATOMS: atom_id res chain seq x y z
N MET A 1 42.29 47.99 5.44
CA MET A 1 41.31 47.03 5.99
C MET A 1 41.10 45.92 4.98
N ALA A 2 40.98 44.68 5.48
CA ALA A 2 41.25 43.44 4.77
C ALA A 2 40.06 42.87 3.98
N ARG A 3 40.46 42.04 3.01
CA ARG A 3 39.75 41.11 2.11
C ARG A 3 38.41 40.58 2.61
N LEU A 4 37.41 40.54 1.71
CA LEU A 4 36.38 39.51 1.72
C LEU A 4 36.49 38.71 0.43
N SER A 5 37.16 37.56 0.53
CA SER A 5 37.11 36.48 -0.45
C SER A 5 35.73 35.80 -0.40
N ALA A 6 35.28 35.33 -1.56
CA ALA A 6 34.03 34.61 -1.76
C ALA A 6 33.92 33.28 -0.97
N PRO A 7 32.70 32.82 -0.67
CA PRO A 7 32.40 31.39 -0.58
C PRO A 7 31.80 30.89 -1.91
N SER A 8 32.58 30.04 -2.58
CA SER A 8 32.16 29.18 -3.68
C SER A 8 31.10 28.20 -3.19
N THR A 9 29.83 28.45 -3.52
CA THR A 9 28.78 27.43 -3.39
C THR A 9 28.89 26.47 -4.56
N HIS A 10 29.59 25.37 -4.34
CA HIS A 10 29.52 24.22 -5.22
C HIS A 10 28.19 23.49 -5.00
N ARG A 11 27.30 23.46 -5.99
CA ARG A 11 26.24 22.45 -6.04
C ARG A 11 25.93 22.05 -7.49
N HIS A 12 26.64 21.02 -7.92
CA HIS A 12 26.25 20.00 -8.91
C HIS A 12 25.31 20.45 -10.04
N THR A 13 25.86 20.86 -11.17
CA THR A 13 25.19 20.67 -12.47
C THR A 13 25.32 19.18 -12.84
N SER A 14 24.35 18.38 -12.42
CA SER A 14 24.23 16.98 -12.81
C SER A 14 23.70 16.88 -14.23
N THR A 15 24.62 16.66 -15.16
CA THR A 15 24.42 16.21 -16.53
C THR A 15 23.53 14.98 -16.60
N ALA A 16 22.35 15.12 -17.20
CA ALA A 16 21.73 14.24 -18.22
C ALA A 16 20.20 14.43 -18.22
N PRO A 17 19.54 14.44 -19.40
CA PRO A 17 18.07 14.39 -19.45
C PRO A 17 17.61 13.04 -18.85
N PRO A 18 16.52 13.00 -18.06
CA PRO A 18 15.92 11.72 -17.74
C PRO A 18 15.42 11.11 -19.05
N THR A 19 16.09 10.06 -19.52
CA THR A 19 15.57 9.22 -20.59
C THR A 19 14.17 8.75 -20.19
N PRO A 20 13.18 8.77 -21.08
CA PRO A 20 11.89 8.17 -20.77
C PRO A 20 12.15 6.67 -20.57
N ARG A 21 12.01 6.21 -19.32
CA ARG A 21 12.05 4.78 -18.96
C ARG A 21 10.90 4.07 -19.66
N ARG A 22 11.16 3.68 -20.90
CA ARG A 22 10.24 3.03 -21.82
C ARG A 22 10.17 1.54 -21.52
N HIS A 23 9.82 1.17 -20.29
CA HIS A 23 9.45 -0.22 -19.95
C HIS A 23 8.70 -0.38 -18.63
N ARG A 24 7.68 0.45 -18.36
CA ARG A 24 6.70 0.20 -17.29
C ARG A 24 5.29 0.01 -17.87
N MET A 25 5.17 -0.79 -18.93
CA MET A 25 3.86 -1.15 -19.50
C MET A 25 3.60 -2.68 -19.49
N LYS A 26 4.47 -3.47 -18.85
CA LYS A 26 4.35 -4.94 -18.82
C LYS A 26 4.23 -5.55 -17.41
N GLN A 27 4.14 -4.73 -16.37
CA GLN A 27 3.93 -5.14 -14.96
C GLN A 27 2.49 -4.81 -14.50
N LYS A 28 1.48 -5.05 -15.34
CA LYS A 28 0.07 -4.83 -14.96
C LYS A 28 -0.82 -6.03 -15.29
N ARG A 29 -0.23 -7.21 -15.43
CA ARG A 29 -0.92 -8.41 -15.92
C ARG A 29 -0.64 -9.66 -15.08
N LEU A 30 0.17 -9.60 -14.03
CA LEU A 30 0.60 -10.79 -13.28
C LEU A 30 0.18 -10.78 -11.81
N ASP A 31 -0.69 -9.86 -11.44
CA ASP A 31 -1.03 -9.54 -10.05
C ASP A 31 -2.56 -9.49 -9.83
N HIS A 32 -3.36 -10.03 -10.76
CA HIS A 32 -4.82 -10.12 -10.64
C HIS A 32 -5.32 -11.32 -9.81
N THR A 33 -4.44 -12.09 -9.16
CA THR A 33 -4.82 -13.37 -8.54
C THR A 33 -4.90 -13.36 -7.02
N ALA A 34 -4.50 -12.28 -6.36
CA ALA A 34 -4.77 -12.08 -4.94
C ALA A 34 -4.80 -10.59 -4.62
N GLU A 35 -5.94 -10.08 -4.18
CA GLU A 35 -6.01 -8.72 -3.64
C GLU A 35 -5.02 -8.57 -2.48
N SER A 36 -4.20 -7.51 -2.55
CA SER A 36 -3.24 -7.21 -1.49
C SER A 36 -3.97 -7.09 -0.14
N ARG A 37 -3.29 -7.43 0.96
CA ARG A 37 -3.82 -7.17 2.32
C ARG A 37 -4.29 -5.71 2.44
N LEU A 38 -3.53 -4.76 1.91
CA LEU A 38 -3.85 -3.34 1.96
C LEU A 38 -5.14 -3.00 1.19
N GLU A 39 -5.35 -3.61 0.03
CA GLU A 39 -6.54 -3.39 -0.80
C GLU A 39 -7.80 -3.94 -0.11
N ARG A 40 -7.66 -5.09 0.57
CA ARG A 40 -8.74 -5.66 1.39
C ARG A 40 -9.08 -4.77 2.58
N ILE A 41 -8.07 -4.20 3.25
CA ILE A 41 -8.26 -3.27 4.37
C ILE A 41 -8.94 -1.99 3.89
N GLU A 42 -8.48 -1.41 2.78
CA GLU A 42 -9.04 -0.18 2.21
C GLU A 42 -10.52 -0.35 1.88
N ARG A 43 -10.87 -1.41 1.14
CA ARG A 43 -12.26 -1.72 0.82
C ARG A 43 -13.10 -1.89 2.09
N ARG A 44 -12.58 -2.62 3.08
CA ARG A 44 -13.30 -2.88 4.32
C ARG A 44 -13.51 -1.63 5.16
N ALA A 45 -12.51 -0.76 5.27
CA ALA A 45 -12.63 0.51 5.97
C ALA A 45 -13.67 1.43 5.30
N TYR A 46 -13.71 1.44 3.96
CA TYR A 46 -14.72 2.17 3.21
C TYR A 46 -16.14 1.65 3.46
N GLU A 47 -16.33 0.32 3.49
CA GLU A 47 -17.62 -0.28 3.84
C GLU A 47 -18.09 0.10 5.25
N ILE A 48 -17.18 0.08 6.24
CA ILE A 48 -17.49 0.50 7.61
C ILE A 48 -17.88 1.99 7.64
N CYS A 49 -17.13 2.84 6.95
CA CYS A 49 -17.43 4.27 6.81
C CYS A 49 -18.79 4.53 6.17
N GLN A 50 -19.15 3.78 5.12
CA GLN A 50 -20.46 3.87 4.50
C GLN A 50 -21.59 3.39 5.43
N ALA A 51 -21.38 2.29 6.15
CA ALA A 51 -22.38 1.73 7.06
C ALA A 51 -22.77 2.68 8.20
N ARG A 52 -21.83 3.53 8.66
CA ARG A 52 -22.11 4.60 9.65
C ARG A 52 -22.72 5.88 9.05
N GLY A 53 -22.94 5.93 7.74
CA GLY A 53 -23.47 7.11 7.05
C GLY A 53 -22.41 8.12 6.62
N GLY A 54 -21.15 7.72 6.46
CA GLY A 54 -20.11 8.57 5.86
C GLY A 54 -19.70 9.76 6.71
N THR A 55 -19.92 9.71 8.03
CA THR A 55 -19.50 10.77 8.95
C THR A 55 -17.97 10.83 9.00
N GLY A 56 -17.40 12.01 8.72
CA GLY A 56 -15.96 12.23 8.80
C GLY A 56 -15.43 12.20 10.23
N GLY A 57 -14.12 12.02 10.39
CA GLY A 57 -13.42 12.08 11.68
C GLY A 57 -13.26 10.75 12.41
N ARG A 58 -13.61 9.64 11.76
CA ARG A 58 -13.46 8.27 12.28
C ARG A 58 -12.85 7.32 11.25
N GLU A 59 -12.20 7.85 10.22
CA GLU A 59 -11.56 7.09 9.15
C GLU A 59 -10.41 6.24 9.70
N MET A 60 -9.67 6.77 10.69
CA MET A 60 -8.59 6.03 11.35
C MET A 60 -9.12 4.83 12.15
N ASP A 61 -10.21 5.01 12.89
CA ASP A 61 -10.88 3.91 13.61
C ASP A 61 -11.41 2.84 12.65
N ASP A 62 -12.05 3.22 11.54
CA ASP A 62 -12.51 2.26 10.53
C ASP A 62 -11.35 1.47 9.93
N TRP A 63 -10.22 2.14 9.69
CA TRP A 63 -9.05 1.51 9.13
C TRP A 63 -8.43 0.50 10.11
N LEU A 64 -8.30 0.87 11.38
CA LEU A 64 -7.81 -0.04 12.43
C LEU A 64 -8.76 -1.23 12.65
N GLN A 65 -10.08 -0.98 12.59
CA GLN A 65 -11.08 -2.04 12.65
C GLN A 65 -10.96 -2.98 11.45
N ALA A 66 -10.82 -2.44 10.24
CA ALA A 66 -10.63 -3.21 9.01
C ALA A 66 -9.33 -4.06 9.07
N GLU A 67 -8.22 -3.52 9.57
CA GLU A 67 -7.00 -4.30 9.79
C GLU A 67 -7.25 -5.52 10.68
N ARG A 68 -7.91 -5.32 11.82
CA ARG A 68 -8.23 -6.40 12.77
C ARG A 68 -9.11 -7.47 12.14
N GLU A 69 -10.11 -7.07 11.35
CA GLU A 69 -11.00 -8.02 10.67
C GLU A 69 -10.28 -8.83 9.59
N ILE A 70 -9.42 -8.19 8.80
CA ILE A 70 -8.66 -8.86 7.74
C ILE A 70 -7.58 -9.79 8.31
N ASP A 71 -6.97 -9.44 9.45
CA ASP A 71 -5.98 -10.27 10.12
C ASP A 71 -6.62 -11.41 10.94
N ALA A 72 -7.85 -11.21 11.44
CA ALA A 72 -8.61 -12.25 12.15
C ALA A 72 -9.24 -13.27 11.19
N ALA A 73 -9.51 -12.89 9.94
CA ALA A 73 -9.94 -13.84 8.92
C ALA A 73 -8.76 -14.77 8.59
N PRO A 74 -8.82 -16.07 8.92
CA PRO A 74 -7.78 -16.99 8.48
C PRO A 74 -7.77 -16.94 6.96
N ALA A 75 -6.67 -16.45 6.37
CA ALA A 75 -6.48 -16.39 4.93
C ALA A 75 -6.85 -17.75 4.38
N SER A 76 -8.02 -17.84 3.74
CA SER A 76 -8.83 -19.05 3.57
C SER A 76 -7.98 -20.27 3.26
N ALA A 77 -7.45 -20.91 4.31
CA ALA A 77 -6.81 -22.20 4.19
C ALA A 77 -7.97 -23.14 3.91
N PRO A 78 -7.90 -23.99 2.87
CA PRO A 78 -8.93 -24.99 2.68
C PRO A 78 -8.92 -25.85 3.93
N ARG A 79 -9.86 -25.57 4.84
CA ARG A 79 -10.20 -26.46 5.94
C ARG A 79 -10.96 -27.58 5.26
N ASP A 80 -10.23 -28.47 4.60
CA ASP A 80 -10.76 -29.74 4.13
C ASP A 80 -11.06 -30.55 5.41
N PRO A 81 -12.35 -30.71 5.78
CA PRO A 81 -12.70 -31.42 7.00
C PRO A 81 -12.55 -32.94 6.83
N ASP A 82 -12.10 -33.44 5.67
CA ASP A 82 -12.12 -34.86 5.34
C ASP A 82 -10.82 -35.61 5.69
N ILE A 83 -9.71 -34.91 6.00
CA ILE A 83 -8.43 -35.57 6.33
C ILE A 83 -8.44 -36.30 7.70
N ILE A 84 -9.42 -36.07 8.58
CA ILE A 84 -9.50 -36.72 9.92
C ILE A 84 -10.55 -37.85 9.97
N ARG A 85 -10.83 -38.54 8.85
CA ARG A 85 -11.74 -39.72 8.84
C ARG A 85 -11.16 -41.00 8.22
N GLY A 86 -9.86 -41.23 8.30
CA GLY A 86 -9.35 -42.54 7.90
C GLY A 86 -7.86 -42.74 8.04
N MET A 87 -7.35 -42.84 9.26
CA MET A 87 -6.14 -43.61 9.62
C MET A 87 -6.26 -44.11 11.07
#